data_AF-A0A9W9GI39-F1
#
_entry.id   AF-A0A9W9GI39-F1
#
_cell.length_a   1.000
_cell.length_b   1.000
_cell.length_c   1.000
_cell.angle_alpha   90.00
_cell.angle_beta   90.00
_cell.angle_gamma   90.00
#
_symmetry.space_group_name_H-M   'P 1'
#
loop_
_entity.id
_entity.type
_entity.pdbx_description
1 polymer ?
#
loop_
_entity_poly.entity_id
_entity_poly.type
_entity_poly.pdbx_seq_one_letter_code
_entity_poly.pdbx_strand_id
1 'polypeptide(L)'
;MMILGWSGIRLQRVVNDDNSCFFDKERKKALAVLRSHGLVHNNSGWRNTLWDELSGFMVIIDLEDVKWLKRPRALEPISGNTRRVYRAAAAESRNRLLCSSTAVCT
;
A
#
# COMPACT_ATOMS: atom_id res chain seq x y z
N MET A 1 5.64 -9.09 10.70
CA MET A 1 5.65 -10.34 9.90
C MET A 1 4.20 -10.78 9.72
N MET A 2 3.71 -10.80 8.48
CA MET A 2 2.38 -11.33 8.18
C MET A 2 2.51 -12.81 7.84
N ILE A 3 1.63 -13.64 8.38
CA ILE A 3 1.52 -15.06 8.00
C ILE A 3 0.40 -15.13 6.97
N LEU A 4 0.75 -15.39 5.72
CA LEU A 4 -0.21 -15.66 4.65
C LEU A 4 -0.37 -17.19 4.55
N GLY A 5 -1.59 -17.67 4.27
CA GLY A 5 -1.82 -19.08 3.95
C GLY A 5 -1.00 -19.51 2.73
N TRP A 6 -0.86 -20.82 2.53
CA TRP A 6 -0.20 -21.35 1.33
C TRP A 6 -0.85 -20.77 0.07
N SER A 7 -0.06 -20.11 -0.77
CA SER A 7 -0.54 -19.39 -1.96
C SER A 7 0.19 -19.82 -3.24
N GLY A 8 0.83 -21.01 -3.21
CA GLY A 8 1.50 -21.61 -4.38
C GLY A 8 3.03 -21.63 -4.32
N ILE A 9 3.62 -22.04 -5.45
CA ILE A 9 5.07 -22.25 -5.64
C ILE A 9 5.68 -21.02 -6.29
N ARG A 10 6.89 -20.62 -5.85
CA ARG A 10 7.62 -19.51 -6.47
C ARG A 10 7.97 -19.82 -7.92
N LEU A 11 7.60 -18.90 -8.82
CA LEU A 11 7.80 -19.08 -10.26
C LEU A 11 9.27 -19.21 -10.64
N GLN A 12 10.16 -18.53 -9.92
CA GLN A 12 11.61 -18.65 -10.12
C GLN A 12 12.14 -20.09 -10.09
N ARG A 13 11.45 -21.03 -9.43
CA ARG A 13 11.85 -22.44 -9.34
C ARG A 13 11.35 -23.31 -10.49
N VAL A 14 10.30 -22.90 -11.17
CA VAL A 14 9.57 -23.74 -12.16
C VAL A 14 9.61 -23.15 -13.57
N VAL A 15 9.93 -21.86 -13.71
CA VAL A 15 10.04 -21.21 -15.01
C VAL A 15 11.28 -21.72 -15.77
N ASN A 16 11.09 -22.06 -17.02
CA ASN A 16 12.13 -22.47 -17.97
C ASN A 16 11.80 -21.92 -19.37
N ASP A 17 12.67 -22.14 -20.35
CA ASP A 17 12.50 -21.56 -21.68
C ASP A 17 11.22 -22.05 -22.37
N ASP A 18 10.83 -23.32 -22.17
CA ASP A 18 9.65 -23.94 -22.77
C ASP A 18 8.33 -23.32 -22.28
N ASN A 19 8.26 -22.97 -20.99
CA ASN A 19 7.03 -22.47 -20.36
C ASN A 19 7.04 -20.95 -20.09
N SER A 20 8.18 -20.28 -20.33
CA SER A 20 8.36 -18.84 -20.08
C SER A 20 7.29 -17.98 -20.73
N CYS A 21 6.90 -18.30 -21.97
CA CYS A 21 5.89 -17.57 -22.73
C CYS A 21 4.50 -17.66 -22.09
N PHE A 22 4.13 -18.84 -21.56
CA PHE A 22 2.88 -19.02 -20.85
C PHE A 22 2.86 -18.20 -19.56
N PHE A 23 3.91 -18.33 -18.75
CA PHE A 23 3.98 -17.63 -17.47
C PHE A 23 4.11 -16.11 -17.60
N ASP A 24 4.74 -15.61 -18.65
CA ASP A 24 4.77 -14.18 -18.94
C ASP A 24 3.39 -13.63 -19.28
N LYS A 25 2.56 -14.39 -20.02
CA LYS A 25 1.16 -14.02 -20.27
C LYS A 25 0.35 -13.96 -18.98
N GLU A 26 0.45 -14.98 -18.14
CA GLU A 26 -0.26 -15.02 -16.86
C GLU A 26 0.20 -13.92 -15.90
N ARG A 27 1.51 -13.64 -15.84
CA ARG A 27 2.05 -12.52 -15.08
C ARG A 27 1.51 -11.18 -15.58
N LYS A 28 1.47 -10.98 -16.90
CA LYS A 28 0.91 -9.75 -17.50
C LYS A 28 -0.56 -9.57 -17.15
N LYS A 29 -1.36 -10.65 -17.11
CA LYS A 29 -2.76 -10.59 -16.64
C LYS A 29 -2.85 -10.13 -15.19
N ALA A 30 -2.08 -10.72 -14.28
CA ALA A 30 -2.07 -10.33 -12.87
C ALA A 30 -1.62 -8.86 -12.68
N LEU A 31 -0.59 -8.42 -13.40
CA LEU A 31 -0.13 -7.03 -13.37
C LEU A 31 -1.14 -6.07 -14.00
N ALA A 32 -1.90 -6.50 -15.00
CA ALA A 32 -2.98 -5.71 -15.57
C ALA A 32 -4.09 -5.46 -14.55
N VAL A 33 -4.39 -6.43 -13.69
CA VAL A 33 -5.33 -6.25 -12.56
C VAL A 33 -4.79 -5.22 -11.57
N LEU A 34 -3.51 -5.25 -11.19
CA LEU A 34 -2.94 -4.18 -10.34
C LEU A 34 -3.06 -2.81 -11.02
N ARG A 35 -2.76 -2.76 -12.32
CA ARG A 35 -2.82 -1.52 -13.11
C ARG A 35 -4.23 -0.97 -13.23
N SER A 36 -5.25 -1.81 -13.36
CA SER A 36 -6.66 -1.37 -13.40
C SER A 36 -7.09 -0.71 -12.08
N HIS A 37 -6.45 -1.08 -10.97
CA HIS A 37 -6.64 -0.44 -9.66
C HIS A 37 -5.72 0.78 -9.45
N GLY A 38 -5.00 1.20 -10.49
CA GLY A 38 -4.10 2.35 -10.44
C GLY A 38 -2.78 2.06 -9.73
N LEU A 39 -2.39 0.79 -9.59
CA LEU A 39 -1.14 0.36 -8.95
C LEU A 39 -0.15 -0.17 -9.99
N VAL A 40 1.13 0.16 -9.83
CA VAL A 40 2.23 -0.44 -10.59
C VAL A 40 3.22 -1.04 -9.61
N HIS A 41 3.54 -2.31 -9.83
CA HIS A 41 4.53 -3.05 -9.06
C HIS A 41 5.90 -2.90 -9.71
N ASN A 42 6.87 -2.27 -9.04
CA ASN A 42 8.18 -2.00 -9.65
C ASN A 42 9.09 -3.24 -9.64
N ASN A 43 8.89 -4.15 -8.67
CA ASN A 43 9.67 -5.39 -8.54
C ASN A 43 8.86 -6.66 -8.86
N SER A 44 8.29 -6.76 -10.06
CA SER A 44 7.42 -7.89 -10.48
C SER A 44 8.19 -9.07 -11.09
N GLY A 45 9.41 -9.35 -10.62
CA GLY A 45 10.22 -10.47 -11.10
C GLY A 45 9.65 -11.83 -10.69
N TRP A 46 10.18 -12.92 -11.29
CA TRP A 46 9.71 -14.29 -11.03
C TRP A 46 9.81 -14.74 -9.56
N ARG A 47 10.74 -14.14 -8.80
CA ARG A 47 10.90 -14.36 -7.35
C ARG A 47 9.68 -13.89 -6.54
N ASN A 48 9.02 -12.85 -7.03
CA ASN A 48 7.89 -12.17 -6.39
C ASN A 48 6.55 -12.59 -7.01
N THR A 49 6.56 -13.74 -7.68
CA THR A 49 5.41 -14.31 -8.35
C THR A 49 5.24 -15.74 -7.86
N LEU A 50 4.03 -16.10 -7.47
CA LEU A 50 3.64 -17.46 -7.10
C LEU A 50 2.66 -18.02 -8.13
N TRP A 51 2.77 -19.33 -8.35
CA TRP A 51 1.81 -20.10 -9.13
C TRP A 51 1.08 -21.07 -8.24
N ASP A 52 -0.23 -20.98 -8.24
CA ASP A 52 -1.10 -21.98 -7.62
C ASP A 52 -1.48 -23.04 -8.67
N GLU A 53 -0.91 -24.23 -8.53
CA GLU A 53 -1.15 -25.35 -9.45
C GLU A 53 -2.59 -25.87 -9.39
N LEU A 54 -3.27 -25.72 -8.24
CA LEU A 54 -4.65 -26.20 -8.08
C LEU A 54 -5.64 -25.28 -8.78
N SER A 55 -5.48 -23.97 -8.60
CA SER A 55 -6.40 -22.99 -9.18
C SER A 55 -5.98 -22.49 -10.55
N GLY A 56 -4.73 -22.72 -10.96
CA GLY A 56 -4.18 -22.22 -12.22
C GLY A 56 -4.04 -20.69 -12.24
N PHE A 57 -3.84 -20.06 -11.08
CA PHE A 57 -3.76 -18.61 -10.96
C PHE A 57 -2.39 -18.13 -10.52
N MET A 58 -2.07 -16.91 -10.97
CA MET A 58 -0.84 -16.20 -10.63
C MET A 58 -1.09 -15.24 -9.46
N VAL A 59 -0.24 -15.30 -8.45
CA VAL A 59 -0.29 -14.38 -7.30
C VAL A 59 0.98 -13.54 -7.28
N ILE A 60 0.82 -12.22 -7.23
CA ILE A 60 1.93 -11.27 -7.08
C ILE A 60 2.10 -10.96 -5.59
N ILE A 61 3.31 -11.15 -5.08
CA ILE A 61 3.69 -10.88 -3.69
C ILE A 61 4.73 -9.75 -3.64
N ASP A 62 5.16 -9.36 -2.44
CA ASP A 62 6.20 -8.34 -2.25
C ASP A 62 5.76 -6.93 -2.70
N LEU A 63 4.59 -6.51 -2.22
CA LEU A 63 3.93 -5.24 -2.60
C LEU A 63 4.52 -3.98 -1.91
N GLU A 64 5.72 -4.07 -1.33
CA GLU A 64 6.36 -2.94 -0.65
C GLU A 64 6.79 -1.84 -1.62
N ASP A 65 7.18 -2.21 -2.84
CA ASP A 65 7.59 -1.29 -3.91
C ASP A 65 6.50 -1.16 -5.00
N VAL A 66 5.31 -0.74 -4.56
CA VAL A 66 4.17 -0.43 -5.42
C VAL A 66 3.96 1.08 -5.48
N LYS A 67 3.75 1.60 -6.69
CA LYS A 67 3.47 3.02 -6.94
C LYS A 67 2.04 3.22 -7.41
N TRP A 68 1.44 4.30 -6.93
CA TRP A 68 0.15 4.77 -7.42
C TRP A 68 0.32 5.55 -8.74
N LEU A 69 -0.42 5.17 -9.77
CA LEU A 69 -0.48 5.88 -11.05
C LEU A 69 -1.22 7.21 -10.96
N LYS A 70 -2.18 7.29 -10.05
CA LYS A 70 -2.93 8.51 -9.72
C LYS A 70 -2.91 8.65 -8.22
N ARG A 71 -2.87 9.89 -7.72
CA ARG A 71 -2.89 10.15 -6.27
C ARG A 71 -4.10 9.40 -5.68
N PRO A 72 -3.90 8.46 -4.74
CA PRO A 72 -5.02 7.80 -4.10
C PRO A 72 -5.88 8.90 -3.45
N ARG A 73 -7.20 8.80 -3.61
CA ARG A 73 -8.10 9.64 -2.81
C ARG A 73 -7.72 9.40 -1.35
N ALA A 74 -7.59 10.47 -0.56
CA ALA A 74 -7.44 10.31 0.88
C ALA A 74 -8.55 9.36 1.32
N LEU A 75 -8.16 8.22 1.91
CA LEU A 75 -9.15 7.35 2.53
C LEU A 75 -9.80 8.23 3.60
N GLU A 76 -11.11 8.45 3.47
CA GLU A 76 -11.87 9.11 4.53
C GLU A 76 -11.55 8.37 5.83
N PRO A 77 -11.32 9.09 6.94
CA PRO A 77 -10.97 8.47 8.21
C PRO A 77 -11.95 7.34 8.51
N ILE A 78 -11.46 6.09 8.52
CA ILE A 78 -12.27 4.98 8.98
C ILE A 78 -12.50 5.25 10.47
N SER A 79 -13.77 5.42 10.84
CA SER A 79 -14.26 5.78 12.18
C SER A 79 -13.57 5.02 13.35
N GLY A 80 -13.02 3.83 13.09
CA GLY A 80 -12.33 3.01 14.09
C GLY A 80 -10.92 3.43 14.53
N ASN A 81 -10.22 4.30 13.79
CA ASN A 81 -8.79 4.60 14.08
C ASN A 81 -8.55 6.01 14.64
N THR A 82 -9.55 6.59 15.32
CA THR A 82 -9.32 7.81 16.09
C THR A 82 -8.39 7.49 17.25
N ARG A 83 -7.08 7.64 17.05
CA ARG A 83 -6.10 7.70 18.14
C ARG A 83 -6.61 8.78 19.08
N ARG A 84 -7.16 8.39 20.23
CA ARG A 84 -7.44 9.32 21.34
C ARG A 84 -6.10 9.93 21.70
N VAL A 85 -5.83 11.11 21.14
CA VAL A 85 -4.81 12.00 21.68
C VAL A 85 -5.35 12.42 23.03
N TYR A 86 -4.97 11.71 24.08
CA TYR A 86 -5.06 12.23 25.42
C TYR A 86 -4.11 13.44 25.45
N ARG A 87 -4.63 14.62 25.10
CA ARG A 87 -4.03 15.86 25.58
C ARG A 87 -4.17 15.78 27.10
N ALA A 88 -3.07 15.45 27.77
CA ALA A 88 -2.98 15.64 29.21
C ALA A 88 -3.26 17.12 29.47
N ALA A 89 -4.46 17.39 29.98
CA ALA A 89 -4.82 18.68 30.52
C ALA A 89 -3.97 18.88 31.78
N ALA A 90 -2.81 19.54 31.62
CA ALA A 90 -2.16 20.19 32.75
C ALA A 90 -2.96 21.46 33.05
N ALA A 91 -3.65 21.41 34.18
CA ALA A 91 -4.52 22.46 34.68
C ALA A 91 -3.79 23.80 34.86
N GLU A 92 -4.45 24.85 34.38
CA GLU A 92 -4.78 26.06 35.14
C GLU A 92 -3.69 26.69 36.03
N SER A 93 -3.17 27.84 35.60
CA SER A 93 -2.93 28.95 36.54
C SER A 93 -3.24 30.28 35.85
N ARG A 94 -4.32 30.91 36.32
CA ARG A 94 -4.69 32.30 36.07
C ARG A 94 -3.49 33.22 36.29
N ASN A 95 -3.15 34.06 35.31
CA ASN A 95 -2.83 35.45 35.62
C ASN A 95 -3.03 36.37 34.41
N ARG A 96 -3.65 37.51 34.73
CA ARG A 96 -3.92 38.68 33.90
C ARG A 96 -2.71 39.06 33.05
N LEU A 97 -2.96 39.51 31.82
CA LEU A 97 -2.66 40.90 31.43
C LEU A 97 -3.31 41.19 30.07
N LEU A 98 -4.21 42.18 30.10
CA LEU A 98 -4.75 42.89 28.96
C LEU A 98 -3.59 43.50 28.16
N CYS A 99 -3.63 43.43 26.84
CA CYS A 99 -3.10 44.48 25.97
C CYS A 99 -3.75 44.42 24.59
N SER A 100 -4.74 45.29 24.42
CA SER A 100 -5.16 45.81 23.12
C SER A 100 -4.14 46.85 22.67
N SER A 101 -3.69 46.79 21.42
CA SER A 101 -3.52 47.99 20.60
C SER A 101 -3.31 47.63 19.13
N THR A 102 -4.24 48.15 18.34
CA THR A 102 -4.14 48.44 16.91
C THR A 102 -2.95 49.35 16.61
N ALA A 103 -2.22 49.06 15.53
CA ALA A 103 -1.40 50.06 14.85
C ALA A 103 -1.57 49.91 13.33
N VAL A 104 -2.13 50.95 12.74
CA VAL A 104 -2.21 51.26 11.31
C VAL A 104 -0.81 51.63 10.84
N CYS A 105 -0.33 51.06 9.74
CA CYS A 105 0.84 51.55 9.02
C CYS A 105 0.39 52.40 7.83
N THR A 106 1.08 53.53 7.67
CA THR A 106 0.91 54.54 6.62
C THR A 106 1.37 54.04 5.26
#